data_AF-A0A3C0UKP1-F1
#
_entry.id   AF-A0A3C0UKP1-F1
#
_cell.length_a   1.000
_cell.length_b   1.000
_cell.length_c   1.000
_cell.angle_alpha   90.00
_cell.angle_beta   90.00
_cell.angle_gamma   90.00
#
_symmetry.space_group_name_H-M   'P 1'
#
loop_
_entity.id
_entity.type
_entity.pdbx_description
1 polymer ?
#
loop_
_entity_poly.entity_id
_entity_poly.type
_entity_poly.pdbx_seq_one_letter_code
_entity_poly.pdbx_strand_id
1 'polypeptide(L)'
;MERTGSSNQLSGGYAGGFCHGGSTFMKKAAFINSYGDNWILQGQEPDIFKDDVSFFQQSHPWGVLRLSYAGNTIYEGNVAVTAPTGPNNGVSWGESGGTTQLTAGKTLTVNSTGSGWISLSNFNQLGTGTNHTLSLFGSLYINNCTFNAPFIAESGRLFVSNSTFNQPSFSKGGNGVDVSNGGNTFKGRVLIKNTSSTGQIQFAEQNSTVINP
;
A
#
# COMPACT_ATOMS: atom_id res chain seq x y z
N MET A 1 -8.70 -15.95 -11.91
CA MET A 1 -8.21 -15.45 -13.21
C MET A 1 -6.78 -14.97 -13.00
N GLU A 2 -5.85 -15.42 -13.84
CA GLU A 2 -4.47 -14.94 -13.86
C GLU A 2 -4.34 -13.97 -15.03
N ARG A 3 -3.91 -12.73 -14.76
CA ARG A 3 -3.42 -11.85 -15.81
C ARG A 3 -1.91 -11.79 -15.66
N THR A 4 -1.20 -12.04 -16.76
CA THR A 4 0.24 -11.81 -16.90
C THR A 4 0.40 -10.63 -17.84
N GLY A 5 0.99 -9.53 -17.36
CA GLY A 5 1.30 -8.39 -18.21
C GLY A 5 2.48 -8.75 -19.11
N SER A 6 2.29 -8.76 -20.43
CA SER A 6 3.38 -8.66 -21.40
C SER A 6 3.38 -7.26 -22.00
N SER A 7 4.57 -6.80 -22.40
CA SER A 7 4.90 -5.44 -22.82
C SER A 7 4.17 -5.00 -24.10
N ASN A 8 2.87 -4.69 -24.02
CA ASN A 8 2.20 -3.93 -25.07
C ASN A 8 2.07 -2.49 -24.57
N GLN A 9 3.01 -1.65 -25.02
CA GLN A 9 2.98 -0.20 -24.85
C GLN A 9 1.61 0.31 -25.31
N LEU A 10 0.80 0.81 -24.39
CA LEU A 10 -0.35 1.67 -24.70
C LEU A 10 0.02 3.11 -24.32
N SER A 11 -0.47 4.06 -25.12
CA SER A 11 -0.02 5.45 -25.19
C SER A 11 0.18 6.11 -23.82
N GLY A 12 1.39 6.60 -23.55
CA GLY A 12 1.73 7.28 -22.29
C GLY A 12 3.16 7.06 -21.79
N GLY A 13 3.96 6.22 -22.45
CA GLY A 13 5.39 6.06 -22.14
C GLY A 13 5.73 5.05 -21.03
N TYR A 14 4.74 4.34 -20.49
CA TYR A 14 4.97 3.24 -19.55
C TYR A 14 5.00 1.90 -20.30
N ALA A 15 6.10 1.15 -20.20
CA ALA A 15 6.16 -0.24 -20.63
C ALA A 15 5.49 -1.14 -19.58
N GLY A 16 4.46 -1.88 -19.98
CA GLY A 16 3.82 -2.97 -19.22
C GLY A 16 2.29 -2.99 -19.35
N GLY A 17 1.60 -3.72 -18.48
CA GLY A 17 0.15 -3.93 -18.56
C GLY A 17 -0.66 -2.66 -18.27
N PHE A 18 -1.78 -2.45 -18.98
CA PHE A 18 -2.72 -1.35 -18.70
C PHE A 18 -4.14 -1.89 -18.63
N CYS A 19 -4.86 -1.60 -17.54
CA CYS A 19 -6.26 -1.95 -17.37
C CYS A 19 -7.10 -0.69 -17.18
N HIS A 20 -8.14 -0.53 -18.01
CA HIS A 20 -9.07 0.62 -18.02
C HIS A 20 -10.09 0.61 -16.86
N GLY A 21 -9.95 -0.34 -15.92
CA GLY A 21 -10.83 -0.62 -14.79
C GLY A 21 -12.29 -0.97 -15.17
N GLY A 22 -13.23 -0.65 -14.28
CA GLY A 22 -14.65 -1.02 -14.41
C GLY A 22 -14.92 -2.52 -14.31
N SER A 23 -13.96 -3.32 -13.86
CA SER A 23 -14.07 -4.77 -13.82
C SER A 23 -14.66 -5.22 -12.49
N THR A 24 -15.65 -6.13 -12.53
CA THR A 24 -16.11 -6.86 -11.33
C THR A 24 -15.59 -8.29 -11.35
N PHE A 25 -14.70 -8.61 -10.43
CA PHE A 25 -14.12 -9.93 -10.25
C PHE A 25 -14.95 -10.72 -9.24
N MET A 26 -15.85 -11.57 -9.73
CA MET A 26 -16.80 -12.35 -8.91
C MET A 26 -16.16 -13.51 -8.12
N LYS A 27 -14.91 -13.87 -8.45
CA LYS A 27 -14.16 -14.98 -7.85
C LYS A 27 -12.71 -14.54 -7.62
N LYS A 28 -11.96 -15.34 -6.87
CA LYS A 28 -10.52 -15.11 -6.62
C LYS A 28 -9.75 -14.70 -7.88
N ALA A 29 -8.92 -13.68 -7.71
CA ALA A 29 -8.12 -13.09 -8.78
C ALA A 29 -6.63 -13.03 -8.38
N ALA A 30 -5.76 -13.19 -9.37
CA ALA A 30 -4.32 -13.01 -9.20
C ALA A 30 -3.77 -12.13 -10.33
N PHE A 31 -3.00 -11.12 -9.96
CA PHE A 31 -2.29 -10.24 -10.87
C PHE A 31 -0.81 -10.44 -10.67
N ILE A 32 -0.16 -11.02 -11.67
CA ILE A 32 1.23 -11.47 -11.57
C ILE A 32 2.05 -10.73 -12.62
N ASN A 33 2.77 -9.71 -12.18
CA ASN A 33 3.72 -9.00 -13.03
C ASN A 33 5.09 -9.68 -12.97
N SER A 34 5.23 -10.79 -13.69
CA SER A 34 6.46 -11.58 -13.71
C SER A 34 7.63 -10.91 -14.41
N TYR A 35 7.38 -9.95 -15.32
CA TYR A 35 8.45 -9.17 -15.95
C TYR A 35 8.94 -8.05 -15.02
N GLY A 36 8.04 -7.53 -14.19
CA GLY A 36 8.35 -6.55 -13.15
C GLY A 36 8.36 -5.12 -13.64
N ASP A 37 7.93 -4.83 -14.87
CA ASP A 37 7.81 -3.49 -15.44
C ASP A 37 6.63 -2.70 -14.83
N ASN A 38 6.19 -1.64 -15.50
CA ASN A 38 5.09 -0.82 -15.03
C ASN A 38 3.75 -1.43 -15.41
N TRP A 39 2.94 -1.82 -14.43
CA TRP A 39 1.57 -2.23 -14.69
C TRP A 39 0.60 -1.29 -13.97
N ILE A 40 -0.32 -0.69 -14.72
CA ILE A 40 -1.32 0.23 -14.20
C ILE A 40 -2.72 -0.40 -14.23
N LEU A 41 -3.40 -0.38 -13.09
CA LEU A 41 -4.84 -0.58 -12.96
C LEU A 41 -5.48 0.80 -12.77
N GLN A 42 -6.01 1.35 -13.85
CA GLN A 42 -6.59 2.68 -13.95
C GLN A 42 -8.05 2.57 -14.41
N GLY A 43 -8.97 2.51 -13.45
CA GLY A 43 -10.40 2.61 -13.75
C GLY A 43 -10.89 4.04 -13.85
N GLN A 44 -11.55 4.42 -14.95
CA GLN A 44 -12.51 5.54 -14.88
C GLN A 44 -13.75 5.11 -14.08
N GLU A 45 -14.08 3.83 -14.15
CA GLU A 45 -15.08 3.14 -13.35
C GLU A 45 -14.43 2.24 -12.30
N PRO A 46 -15.08 1.97 -11.16
CA PRO A 46 -14.44 1.21 -10.09
C PRO A 46 -14.10 -0.23 -10.47
N ASP A 47 -12.91 -0.70 -10.11
CA ASP A 47 -12.63 -2.13 -10.04
C ASP A 47 -13.17 -2.71 -8.72
N ILE A 48 -13.93 -3.81 -8.79
CA ILE A 48 -14.57 -4.44 -7.64
C ILE A 48 -14.10 -5.90 -7.52
N PHE A 49 -13.46 -6.22 -6.41
CA PHE A 49 -13.02 -7.58 -6.08
C PHE A 49 -13.97 -8.21 -5.07
N LYS A 50 -14.89 -9.07 -5.53
CA LYS A 50 -15.90 -9.75 -4.69
C LYS A 50 -15.34 -10.87 -3.81
N ASP A 51 -14.12 -11.30 -4.08
CA ASP A 51 -13.42 -12.40 -3.40
C ASP A 51 -11.93 -12.03 -3.31
N ASP A 52 -11.14 -12.87 -2.65
CA ASP A 52 -9.72 -12.61 -2.37
C ASP A 52 -8.92 -12.28 -3.63
N VAL A 53 -7.98 -11.33 -3.52
CA VAL A 53 -7.08 -10.96 -4.61
C VAL A 53 -5.63 -10.94 -4.14
N SER A 54 -4.75 -11.49 -4.98
CA SER A 54 -3.31 -11.46 -4.78
C SER A 54 -2.59 -10.65 -5.85
N PHE A 55 -1.66 -9.79 -5.43
CA PHE A 55 -0.79 -9.01 -6.29
C PHE A 55 0.66 -9.44 -6.12
N PHE A 56 1.34 -9.70 -7.23
CA PHE A 56 2.76 -10.03 -7.28
C PHE A 56 3.48 -9.12 -8.25
N GLN A 57 4.55 -8.47 -7.79
CA GLN A 57 5.43 -7.64 -8.60
C GLN A 57 6.86 -8.20 -8.55
N GLN A 58 7.36 -8.65 -9.69
CA GLN A 58 8.78 -9.00 -9.84
C GLN A 58 9.65 -7.74 -9.85
N SER A 59 10.93 -7.87 -9.49
CA SER A 59 11.91 -6.79 -9.60
C SER A 59 12.34 -6.54 -11.06
N HIS A 60 12.30 -5.28 -11.49
CA HIS A 60 12.82 -4.79 -12.78
C HIS A 60 13.18 -3.32 -12.64
N PRO A 61 14.31 -2.79 -13.13
CA PRO A 61 14.68 -1.39 -12.92
C PRO A 61 13.51 -0.40 -13.13
N TRP A 62 13.11 0.31 -12.06
CA TRP A 62 12.05 1.33 -12.06
C TRP A 62 10.62 0.85 -12.31
N GLY A 63 10.37 -0.46 -12.22
CA GLY A 63 9.04 -1.03 -12.42
C GLY A 63 8.14 -0.94 -11.20
N VAL A 64 6.88 -0.56 -11.43
CA VAL A 64 5.88 -0.34 -10.38
C VAL A 64 4.54 -0.94 -10.80
N LEU A 65 3.94 -1.73 -9.90
CA LEU A 65 2.54 -2.12 -9.98
C LEU A 65 1.68 -1.03 -9.34
N ARG A 66 0.90 -0.31 -10.15
CA ARG A 66 0.04 0.79 -9.73
C ARG A 66 -1.40 0.32 -9.68
N LEU A 67 -1.97 0.41 -8.50
CA LEU A 67 -3.31 0.00 -8.14
C LEU A 67 -4.13 1.25 -7.84
N SER A 68 -5.38 1.30 -8.27
CA SER A 68 -6.22 2.50 -8.12
C SER A 68 -5.52 3.75 -8.65
N TYR A 69 -4.87 3.70 -9.83
CA TYR A 69 -3.94 4.77 -10.24
C TYR A 69 -4.62 6.14 -10.35
N ALA A 70 -5.77 6.22 -11.01
CA ALA A 70 -6.63 7.42 -11.06
C ALA A 70 -8.11 7.10 -10.83
N GLY A 71 -8.38 5.88 -10.35
CA GLY A 71 -9.71 5.29 -10.22
C GLY A 71 -10.02 4.85 -8.82
N ASN A 72 -11.25 4.38 -8.63
CA ASN A 72 -11.68 3.80 -7.37
C ASN A 72 -11.52 2.27 -7.42
N THR A 73 -11.06 1.67 -6.33
CA THR A 73 -11.04 0.21 -6.19
C THR A 73 -11.75 -0.20 -4.90
N ILE A 74 -12.62 -1.20 -4.98
CA ILE A 74 -13.34 -1.77 -3.84
C ILE A 74 -12.90 -3.22 -3.65
N TYR A 75 -12.36 -3.52 -2.48
CA TYR A 75 -12.03 -4.87 -2.05
C TYR A 75 -13.10 -5.38 -1.07
N GLU A 76 -13.90 -6.35 -1.52
CA GLU A 76 -14.85 -7.12 -0.69
C GLU A 76 -14.27 -8.48 -0.26
N GLY A 77 -13.13 -8.88 -0.84
CA GLY A 77 -12.25 -9.96 -0.38
C GLY A 77 -11.00 -9.47 0.35
N ASN A 78 -10.18 -10.40 0.84
CA ASN A 78 -8.87 -10.06 1.40
C ASN A 78 -7.87 -9.72 0.30
N VAL A 79 -6.89 -8.88 0.64
CA VAL A 79 -5.84 -8.44 -0.28
C VAL A 79 -4.48 -8.95 0.22
N ALA A 80 -3.81 -9.74 -0.62
CA ALA A 80 -2.46 -10.22 -0.37
C ALA A 80 -1.48 -9.61 -1.38
N VAL A 81 -0.34 -9.14 -0.91
CA VAL A 81 0.64 -8.43 -1.75
C VAL A 81 2.04 -8.94 -1.45
N THR A 82 2.76 -9.29 -2.52
CA THR A 82 4.19 -9.56 -2.48
C THR A 82 4.93 -8.40 -3.13
N ALA A 83 5.62 -7.61 -2.31
CA ALA A 83 6.43 -6.48 -2.79
C ALA A 83 7.72 -6.98 -3.46
N PRO A 84 8.25 -6.25 -4.45
CA PRO A 84 9.46 -6.63 -5.18
C PRO A 84 10.71 -6.63 -4.30
N THR A 85 11.74 -7.36 -4.73
CA THR A 85 12.99 -7.53 -3.96
C THR A 85 13.98 -6.38 -4.15
N GLY A 86 13.94 -5.67 -5.28
CA GLY A 86 14.83 -4.55 -5.60
C GLY A 86 14.34 -3.20 -5.05
N PRO A 87 15.24 -2.29 -4.63
CA PRO A 87 14.88 -1.07 -3.90
C PRO A 87 14.22 0.01 -4.76
N ASN A 88 14.40 -0.04 -6.08
CA ASN A 88 13.83 0.92 -7.04
C ASN A 88 12.48 0.45 -7.61
N ASN A 89 11.89 -0.57 -7.01
CA ASN A 89 10.65 -1.20 -7.43
C ASN A 89 9.60 -1.11 -6.35
N GLY A 90 8.33 -1.08 -6.75
CA GLY A 90 7.29 -1.13 -5.74
C GLY A 90 5.89 -1.47 -6.22
N VAL A 91 4.98 -1.43 -5.26
CA VAL A 91 3.55 -1.50 -5.47
C VAL A 91 2.94 -0.24 -4.86
N SER A 92 2.10 0.46 -5.62
CA SER A 92 1.56 1.76 -5.26
C SER A 92 0.04 1.74 -5.36
N TRP A 93 -0.65 2.26 -4.35
CA TRP A 93 -2.07 2.59 -4.42
C TRP A 93 -2.26 4.10 -4.52
N GLY A 94 -3.12 4.56 -5.42
CA GLY A 94 -3.65 5.93 -5.40
C GLY A 94 -2.72 7.04 -5.92
N GLU A 95 -1.66 6.71 -6.66
CA GLU A 95 -0.60 7.65 -7.11
C GLU A 95 -1.11 8.89 -7.89
N SER A 96 -2.19 8.77 -8.66
CA SER A 96 -2.81 9.88 -9.42
C SER A 96 -4.20 10.26 -8.87
N GLY A 97 -4.35 10.22 -7.53
CA GLY A 97 -5.57 10.63 -6.85
C GLY A 97 -6.68 9.57 -6.82
N GLY A 98 -6.43 8.37 -7.36
CA GLY A 98 -7.36 7.27 -7.19
C GLY A 98 -7.50 6.85 -5.73
N THR A 99 -8.61 6.18 -5.42
CA THR A 99 -9.01 5.84 -4.05
C THR A 99 -9.21 4.34 -3.89
N THR A 100 -9.05 3.87 -2.65
CA THR A 100 -9.23 2.45 -2.33
C THR A 100 -10.12 2.29 -1.11
N GLN A 101 -11.10 1.41 -1.21
CA GLN A 101 -11.94 0.99 -0.10
C GLN A 101 -11.70 -0.48 0.22
N LEU A 102 -11.30 -0.78 1.45
CA LEU A 102 -11.27 -2.13 1.99
C LEU A 102 -12.50 -2.32 2.87
N THR A 103 -13.36 -3.26 2.49
CA THR A 103 -14.63 -3.53 3.17
C THR A 103 -14.41 -4.05 4.59
N ALA A 104 -15.37 -3.80 5.48
CA ALA A 104 -15.31 -4.27 6.86
C ALA A 104 -15.10 -5.79 6.96
N GLY A 105 -14.23 -6.21 7.87
CA GLY A 105 -13.88 -7.61 8.07
C GLY A 105 -12.74 -8.13 7.19
N LYS A 106 -12.20 -7.32 6.27
CA LYS A 106 -11.19 -7.74 5.29
C LYS A 106 -9.80 -7.26 5.64
N THR A 107 -8.79 -8.03 5.24
CA THR A 107 -7.39 -7.73 5.51
C THR A 107 -6.66 -7.20 4.28
N LEU A 108 -5.65 -6.37 4.54
CA LEU A 108 -4.52 -6.14 3.66
C LEU A 108 -3.31 -6.78 4.33
N THR A 109 -2.69 -7.72 3.65
CA THR A 109 -1.48 -8.41 4.10
C THR A 109 -0.37 -8.14 3.11
N VAL A 110 0.72 -7.56 3.60
CA VAL A 110 1.97 -7.43 2.85
C VAL A 110 2.97 -8.38 3.48
N ASN A 111 3.49 -9.29 2.66
CA ASN A 111 4.59 -10.16 3.03
C ASN A 111 5.71 -9.95 2.00
N SER A 112 6.75 -9.22 2.38
CA SER A 112 7.95 -9.11 1.53
C SER A 112 9.22 -9.17 2.37
N THR A 113 10.16 -9.99 1.93
CA THR A 113 11.54 -10.03 2.47
C THR A 113 12.50 -9.16 1.65
N GLY A 114 11.95 -8.42 0.69
CA GLY A 114 12.66 -7.60 -0.28
C GLY A 114 12.91 -6.18 0.17
N SER A 115 13.79 -5.48 -0.55
CA SER A 115 14.08 -4.06 -0.34
C SER A 115 13.15 -3.10 -1.11
N GLY A 116 12.24 -3.63 -1.93
CA GLY A 116 11.26 -2.83 -2.67
C GLY A 116 10.24 -2.17 -1.77
N TRP A 117 9.49 -1.23 -2.34
CA TRP A 117 8.62 -0.35 -1.57
C TRP A 117 7.13 -0.64 -1.78
N ILE A 118 6.35 -0.30 -0.76
CA ILE A 118 4.89 -0.25 -0.80
C ILE A 118 4.47 1.19 -0.50
N SER A 119 3.58 1.74 -1.34
CA SER A 119 2.97 3.04 -1.10
C SER A 119 1.46 2.89 -1.02
N LEU A 120 0.86 3.34 0.07
CA LEU A 120 -0.58 3.45 0.24
C LEU A 120 -0.95 4.92 0.21
N SER A 121 -1.72 5.34 -0.80
CA SER A 121 -2.37 6.64 -0.83
C SER A 121 -3.88 6.48 -0.96
N ASN A 122 -4.65 7.31 -0.24
CA ASN A 122 -6.12 7.34 -0.30
C ASN A 122 -6.76 5.96 0.00
N PHE A 123 -6.18 5.21 0.93
CA PHE A 123 -6.62 3.87 1.29
C PHE A 123 -7.49 3.91 2.55
N ASN A 124 -8.75 3.51 2.43
CA ASN A 124 -9.73 3.58 3.52
C ASN A 124 -10.23 2.19 3.90
N GLN A 125 -9.90 1.77 5.11
CA GLN A 125 -10.45 0.57 5.72
C GLN A 125 -11.75 0.89 6.48
N LEU A 126 -12.81 0.16 6.15
CA LEU A 126 -14.11 0.25 6.82
C LEU A 126 -14.21 -0.74 7.99
N GLY A 127 -15.01 -0.39 9.00
CA GLY A 127 -15.17 -1.18 10.23
C GLY A 127 -14.01 -1.05 11.21
N THR A 128 -14.06 -1.73 12.36
CA THR A 128 -13.05 -1.57 13.44
C THR A 128 -12.49 -2.90 13.96
N GLY A 129 -13.02 -4.04 13.49
CA GLY A 129 -12.76 -5.35 14.08
C GLY A 129 -11.62 -6.18 13.48
N THR A 130 -10.94 -5.70 12.44
CA THR A 130 -9.92 -6.48 11.71
C THR A 130 -8.57 -5.81 11.78
N ASN A 131 -7.64 -6.42 12.52
CA ASN A 131 -6.28 -5.91 12.61
C ASN A 131 -5.55 -6.05 11.26
N HIS A 132 -4.65 -5.11 10.99
CA HIS A 132 -3.78 -5.12 9.83
C HIS A 132 -2.33 -5.29 10.23
N THR A 133 -1.60 -6.13 9.51
CA THR A 133 -0.15 -6.29 9.67
C THR A 133 0.50 -6.19 8.30
N LEU A 134 1.37 -5.18 8.13
CA LEU A 134 2.21 -5.01 6.97
C LEU A 134 3.67 -5.22 7.39
N SER A 135 4.31 -6.26 6.86
CA SER A 135 5.72 -6.56 7.15
C SER A 135 6.54 -6.58 5.87
N LEU A 136 7.53 -5.72 5.80
CA LEU A 136 8.45 -5.59 4.67
C LEU A 136 9.85 -5.16 5.14
N PHE A 137 10.90 -5.49 4.38
CA PHE A 137 12.26 -4.98 4.67
C PHE A 137 12.56 -3.68 3.94
N GLY A 138 11.81 -3.33 2.90
CA GLY A 138 11.95 -2.08 2.16
C GLY A 138 11.20 -0.91 2.77
N SER A 139 10.79 0.03 1.90
CA SER A 139 10.14 1.28 2.32
C SER A 139 8.62 1.16 2.34
N LEU A 140 8.01 1.67 3.41
CA LEU A 140 6.56 1.83 3.52
C LEU A 140 6.21 3.32 3.52
N TYR A 141 5.37 3.72 2.58
CA TYR A 141 4.79 5.05 2.50
C TYR A 141 3.28 4.95 2.75
N ILE A 142 2.76 5.73 3.68
CA ILE A 142 1.32 5.83 3.96
C ILE A 142 0.93 7.30 3.94
N ASN A 143 0.02 7.67 3.04
CA ASN A 143 -0.46 9.03 2.91
C ASN A 143 -1.97 9.09 2.75
N ASN A 144 -2.65 9.97 3.48
CA ASN A 144 -4.11 10.14 3.36
C ASN A 144 -4.89 8.82 3.49
N CYS A 145 -4.52 7.98 4.44
CA CYS A 145 -5.15 6.67 4.65
C CYS A 145 -5.95 6.64 5.95
N THR A 146 -6.94 5.75 6.04
CA THR A 146 -7.72 5.51 7.25
C THR A 146 -7.65 4.04 7.64
N PHE A 147 -7.12 3.76 8.83
CA PHE A 147 -7.17 2.45 9.48
C PHE A 147 -7.91 2.59 10.82
N ASN A 148 -9.16 2.14 10.83
CA ASN A 148 -10.08 2.21 11.95
C ASN A 148 -9.90 1.05 12.95
N ALA A 149 -9.21 -0.01 12.55
CA ALA A 149 -8.74 -1.08 13.43
C ALA A 149 -7.25 -0.91 13.81
N PRO A 150 -6.72 -1.70 14.77
CA PRO A 150 -5.28 -1.73 15.04
C PRO A 150 -4.44 -1.99 13.77
N PHE A 151 -3.38 -1.20 13.61
CA PHE A 151 -2.53 -1.22 12.43
C PHE A 151 -1.07 -1.44 12.82
N ILE A 152 -0.49 -2.55 12.42
CA ILE A 152 0.90 -2.92 12.70
C ILE A 152 1.69 -2.79 11.40
N ALA A 153 2.79 -2.03 11.43
CA ALA A 153 3.70 -1.94 10.30
C ALA A 153 5.15 -2.10 10.74
N GLU A 154 5.85 -3.00 10.07
CA GLU A 154 7.27 -3.25 10.23
C GLU A 154 7.95 -3.03 8.87
N SER A 155 8.86 -2.06 8.80
CA SER A 155 9.51 -1.68 7.55
C SER A 155 10.99 -1.32 7.73
N GLY A 156 11.77 -1.37 6.65
CA GLY A 156 13.13 -0.81 6.65
C GLY A 156 13.12 0.72 6.70
N ARG A 157 12.24 1.33 5.90
CA ARG A 157 11.97 2.78 5.93
C ARG A 157 10.48 3.03 6.16
N LEU A 158 10.13 4.06 6.92
CA LEU A 158 8.75 4.35 7.31
C LEU A 158 8.44 5.83 7.13
N PHE A 159 7.42 6.12 6.31
CA PHE A 159 6.92 7.47 6.08
C PHE A 159 5.40 7.47 6.22
N VAL A 160 4.87 8.25 7.15
CA VAL A 160 3.41 8.34 7.40
C VAL A 160 2.94 9.79 7.48
N SER A 161 1.94 10.14 6.68
CA SER A 161 1.40 11.51 6.64
C SER A 161 -0.11 11.53 6.39
N ASN A 162 -0.77 12.58 6.87
CA ASN A 162 -2.18 12.88 6.59
C ASN A 162 -3.15 11.71 6.90
N SER A 163 -2.77 10.78 7.77
CA SER A 163 -3.48 9.50 7.92
C SER A 163 -4.12 9.36 9.29
N THR A 164 -5.22 8.63 9.36
CA THR A 164 -5.95 8.35 10.60
C THR A 164 -5.73 6.90 11.02
N PHE A 165 -5.29 6.69 12.26
CA PHE A 165 -5.03 5.37 12.84
C PHE A 165 -5.72 5.21 14.18
N ASN A 166 -6.35 4.06 14.45
CA ASN A 166 -6.98 3.79 15.74
C ASN A 166 -5.96 3.39 16.83
N GLN A 167 -5.10 2.41 16.55
CA GLN A 167 -4.08 1.92 17.49
C GLN A 167 -2.84 1.46 16.70
N PRO A 168 -2.00 2.39 16.21
CA PRO A 168 -0.87 2.01 15.38
C PRO A 168 0.32 1.51 16.20
N SER A 169 1.01 0.52 15.63
CA SER A 169 2.31 0.04 16.08
C SER A 169 3.29 0.05 14.90
N PHE A 170 4.25 0.95 14.94
CA PHE A 170 5.25 1.14 13.90
C PHE A 170 6.63 0.65 14.37
N SER A 171 7.29 -0.19 13.57
CA SER A 171 8.68 -0.59 13.77
C SER A 171 9.51 -0.30 12.52
N LYS A 172 10.53 0.55 12.64
CA LYS A 172 11.53 0.81 11.59
C LYS A 172 12.83 0.07 11.88
N GLY A 173 13.30 -0.76 10.95
CA GLY A 173 14.55 -1.53 11.10
C GLY A 173 15.74 -1.05 10.27
N GLY A 174 15.54 -0.25 9.22
CA GLY A 174 16.59 0.16 8.30
C GLY A 174 17.28 1.47 8.69
N ASN A 175 18.49 1.66 8.19
CA ASN A 175 19.28 2.87 8.39
C ASN A 175 18.70 4.09 7.64
N GLY A 176 19.20 5.27 7.99
CA GLY A 176 18.82 6.55 7.39
C GLY A 176 17.70 7.27 8.13
N VAL A 177 17.52 8.55 7.79
CA VAL A 177 16.55 9.45 8.40
C VAL A 177 15.26 9.42 7.59
N ASP A 178 14.15 9.14 8.26
CA ASP A 178 12.80 9.20 7.67
C ASP A 178 12.04 10.37 8.27
N VAL A 179 11.71 11.35 7.44
CA VAL A 179 10.95 12.53 7.83
C VAL A 179 9.50 12.34 7.38
N SER A 180 8.61 12.20 8.35
CA SER A 180 7.16 12.13 8.14
C SER A 180 6.55 13.54 8.28
N ASN A 181 5.82 14.00 7.26
CA ASN A 181 5.35 15.39 7.14
C ASN A 181 4.21 15.78 8.11
N GLY A 182 3.77 14.89 9.00
CA GLY A 182 2.68 15.18 9.94
C GLY A 182 1.28 15.00 9.35
N GLY A 183 0.30 15.70 9.92
CA GLY A 183 -1.12 15.62 9.54
C GLY A 183 -1.82 14.33 9.99
N ASN A 184 -1.19 13.54 10.87
CA ASN A 184 -1.75 12.26 11.28
C ASN A 184 -2.71 12.43 12.46
N THR A 185 -3.80 11.65 12.48
CA THR A 185 -4.71 11.53 13.62
C THR A 185 -4.58 10.17 14.27
N PHE A 186 -4.19 10.13 15.53
CA PHE A 186 -4.05 8.91 16.33
C PHE A 186 -5.20 8.83 17.33
N LYS A 187 -6.15 7.90 17.15
CA LYS A 187 -7.37 7.79 17.98
C LYS A 187 -7.18 6.94 19.25
N GLY A 188 -5.98 6.43 19.49
CA GLY A 188 -5.67 5.52 20.58
C GLY A 188 -4.17 5.36 20.77
N ARG A 189 -3.76 4.34 21.53
CA ARG A 189 -2.35 4.14 21.89
C ARG A 189 -1.47 4.00 20.63
N VAL A 190 -0.42 4.82 20.58
CA VAL A 190 0.62 4.79 19.55
C VAL A 190 1.85 4.09 20.11
N LEU A 191 2.38 3.11 19.36
CA LEU A 191 3.70 2.54 19.60
C LEU A 191 4.60 2.84 18.40
N ILE A 192 5.77 3.41 18.66
CA ILE A 192 6.79 3.68 17.65
C ILE A 192 8.10 3.10 18.16
N LYS A 193 8.73 2.26 17.33
CA LYS A 193 10.00 1.61 17.62
C LYS A 193 10.98 1.85 16.47
N ASN A 194 12.17 2.31 16.81
CA ASN A 194 13.31 2.29 15.89
C ASN A 194 14.24 1.17 16.35
N THR A 195 14.39 0.13 15.54
CA THR A 195 15.26 -1.01 15.82
C THR A 195 16.60 -0.93 15.10
N SER A 196 16.81 0.10 14.27
CA SER A 196 18.10 0.33 13.62
C SER A 196 19.12 0.95 14.59
N SER A 197 20.40 0.67 14.39
CA SER A 197 21.48 1.26 15.19
C SER A 197 21.86 2.68 14.76
N THR A 198 21.49 3.10 13.53
CA THR A 198 21.88 4.41 12.96
C THR A 198 20.74 5.14 12.23
N GLY A 199 19.57 4.53 12.10
CA GLY A 199 18.41 5.17 11.50
C GLY A 199 17.69 6.10 12.48
N GLN A 200 16.82 6.94 11.94
CA GLN A 200 16.00 7.89 12.70
C GLN A 200 14.59 7.92 12.12
N ILE A 201 13.60 8.11 12.99
CA ILE A 201 12.23 8.45 12.59
C ILE A 201 11.95 9.85 13.14
N GLN A 202 11.55 10.76 12.26
CA GLN A 202 11.15 12.11 12.62
C GLN A 202 9.70 12.31 12.24
N PHE A 203 8.86 12.69 13.21
CA PHE A 203 7.47 13.06 12.96
C PHE A 203 7.37 14.57 13.05
N ALA A 204 7.04 15.23 11.95
CA ALA A 204 6.60 16.60 12.01
C ALA A 204 5.23 16.67 12.71
N GLU A 205 5.09 17.64 13.61
CA GLU A 205 3.86 17.84 14.38
C GLU A 205 2.81 18.67 13.64
N GLN A 206 3.13 19.20 12.45
CA GLN A 206 2.22 20.03 11.67
C GLN A 206 0.88 19.33 11.50
N ASN A 207 -0.17 19.90 12.09
CA ASN A 207 -1.56 19.42 12.04
C ASN A 207 -1.77 17.97 12.53
N SER A 208 -0.83 17.38 13.29
CA SER A 208 -1.03 16.05 13.87
C SER A 208 -1.86 16.14 15.15
N THR A 209 -2.78 15.19 15.34
CA THR A 209 -3.67 15.12 16.52
C THR A 209 -3.53 13.77 17.22
N VAL A 210 -3.32 13.78 18.53
CA VAL A 210 -3.41 12.58 19.39
C VAL A 210 -4.65 12.72 20.24
N ILE A 211 -5.60 11.81 20.08
CA ILE A 211 -6.80 11.74 20.92
C ILE A 211 -6.45 10.83 22.08
N ASN A 212 -6.21 11.41 23.25
CA ASN A 212 -5.92 10.63 24.46
C ASN A 212 -7.16 9.79 24.82
N PRO A 213 -7.00 8.48 25.10
CA PRO A 213 -8.06 7.66 25.68
C PRO A 213 -8.37 8.05 27.14
#